data_AF-A0A1M5E3U4-F1
#
_entry.id   AF-A0A1M5E3U4-F1
#
_cell.length_a   1.000
_cell.length_b   1.000
_cell.length_c   1.000
_cell.angle_alpha   90.00
_cell.angle_beta   90.00
_cell.angle_gamma   90.00
#
_symmetry.space_group_name_H-M   'P 1'
#
loop_
_entity.id
_entity.type
_entity.pdbx_description
1 polymer ?
#
loop_
_entity_poly.entity_id
_entity_poly.type
_entity_poly.pdbx_seq_one_letter_code
_entity_poly.pdbx_strand_id
1 'polypeptide(L)'
;MNQNAVIILLLSFFFLACEKKQNTNLQKKKIKLQYVAWACECPNWVTLKDIAEIEDENSLAKKSIFIEAETEDKELPETLGCNGDIIEFTGNFYPDLGYPKNYIKTKQKVDKARVFKYSEYKVIKSNYKTTHNSG
;
A
#
# COMPACT_ATOMS: atom_id res chain seq x y z
N MET A 1 -18.99 -28.08 -51.56
CA MET A 1 -19.02 -27.12 -50.43
C MET A 1 -17.58 -26.69 -50.14
N ASN A 2 -17.36 -25.43 -49.78
CA ASN A 2 -16.00 -24.84 -49.79
C ASN A 2 -15.39 -24.79 -48.37
N GLN A 3 -14.26 -25.46 -48.15
CA GLN A 3 -13.69 -25.68 -46.80
C GLN A 3 -13.32 -24.37 -46.08
N ASN A 4 -12.95 -23.33 -46.82
CA ASN A 4 -12.50 -22.05 -46.29
C ASN A 4 -13.55 -21.32 -45.42
N ALA A 5 -14.85 -21.63 -45.59
CA ALA A 5 -15.93 -21.00 -44.83
C ALA A 5 -15.97 -21.41 -43.34
N VAL A 6 -15.51 -22.63 -43.01
CA VAL A 6 -15.60 -23.18 -41.64
C VAL A 6 -14.54 -22.56 -40.73
N ILE A 7 -13.34 -22.30 -41.25
CA ILE A 7 -12.19 -21.79 -40.48
C ILE A 7 -12.45 -20.35 -39.98
N ILE A 8 -13.07 -19.51 -40.82
CA ILE A 8 -13.40 -18.12 -40.48
C ILE A 8 -14.41 -18.06 -39.32
N LEU A 9 -15.31 -19.04 -39.22
CA LEU A 9 -16.37 -19.10 -38.21
C LEU A 9 -15.88 -19.61 -36.83
N LEU A 10 -14.69 -20.20 -36.75
CA LEU A 10 -14.07 -20.65 -35.50
C LEU A 10 -13.13 -19.58 -34.90
N LEU A 11 -12.48 -18.75 -35.72
CA LEU A 11 -11.60 -17.68 -35.24
C LEU A 11 -12.34 -16.54 -34.54
N SER A 12 -13.62 -16.33 -34.84
CA SER A 12 -14.46 -15.29 -34.22
C SER A 12 -14.89 -15.63 -32.78
N PHE A 13 -14.92 -16.90 -32.38
CA PHE A 13 -15.36 -17.30 -31.04
C PHE A 13 -14.29 -17.13 -29.95
N PHE A 14 -13.01 -16.99 -30.30
CA PHE A 14 -11.92 -16.82 -29.33
C PHE A 14 -11.75 -15.39 -28.80
N PHE A 15 -12.49 -14.43 -29.36
CA PHE A 15 -12.49 -13.01 -28.92
C PHE A 15 -13.70 -12.62 -28.06
N LEU A 16 -14.40 -13.60 -27.46
CA LEU A 16 -15.48 -13.36 -26.51
C LEU A 16 -14.97 -12.89 -25.13
N ALA A 17 -14.57 -11.61 -25.11
CA ALA A 17 -14.69 -10.68 -24.00
C ALA A 17 -14.19 -11.15 -22.62
N CYS A 18 -12.87 -11.24 -22.44
CA CYS A 18 -12.27 -10.84 -21.16
C CYS A 18 -12.12 -9.30 -21.09
N GLU A 19 -13.20 -8.58 -21.38
CA GLU A 19 -13.27 -7.13 -21.13
C GLU A 19 -13.36 -6.90 -19.63
N LYS A 20 -12.20 -6.91 -18.96
CA LYS A 20 -12.07 -6.37 -17.61
C LYS A 20 -12.38 -4.88 -17.68
N LYS A 21 -13.65 -4.53 -17.47
CA LYS A 21 -14.20 -3.18 -17.38
C LYS A 21 -13.33 -2.33 -16.45
N GLN A 22 -12.36 -1.62 -17.02
CA GLN A 22 -11.47 -0.76 -16.25
C GLN A 22 -12.30 0.40 -15.69
N ASN A 23 -12.60 0.33 -14.39
CA ASN A 23 -13.27 1.41 -13.70
C ASN A 23 -12.26 2.55 -13.44
N THR A 24 -11.98 3.32 -14.47
CA THR A 24 -10.95 4.38 -14.52
C THR A 24 -11.29 5.62 -13.67
N ASN A 25 -12.30 5.54 -12.80
CA ASN A 25 -12.63 6.58 -11.82
C ASN A 25 -12.67 6.04 -10.37
N LEU A 26 -11.66 5.24 -10.01
CA LEU A 26 -11.34 4.91 -8.62
C LEU A 26 -10.68 6.14 -7.95
N GLN A 27 -11.52 7.11 -7.56
CA GLN A 27 -11.09 8.36 -6.93
C GLN A 27 -10.10 8.09 -5.78
N LYS A 28 -8.89 8.66 -5.90
CA LYS A 28 -7.82 8.46 -4.92
C LYS A 28 -8.26 9.02 -3.56
N LYS A 29 -8.23 8.17 -2.54
CA LYS A 29 -8.58 8.50 -1.16
C LYS A 29 -7.44 9.26 -0.51
N LYS A 30 -7.76 10.17 0.40
CA LYS A 30 -6.81 10.76 1.34
C LYS A 30 -6.94 10.09 2.70
N ILE A 31 -5.84 9.60 3.25
CA ILE A 31 -5.79 9.03 4.60
C ILE A 31 -4.64 9.63 5.40
N LYS A 32 -4.88 9.88 6.70
CA LYS A 32 -3.83 10.27 7.65
C LYS A 32 -3.39 9.05 8.44
N LEU A 33 -2.13 8.68 8.25
CA LEU A 33 -1.49 7.58 8.95
C LEU A 33 -0.41 8.12 9.88
N GLN A 34 -0.29 7.49 11.04
CA GLN A 34 0.85 7.67 11.93
C GLN A 34 1.76 6.44 11.81
N TYR A 35 3.07 6.67 11.80
CA TYR A 35 4.06 5.60 11.91
C TYR A 35 4.20 5.18 13.37
N VAL A 36 4.22 3.87 13.63
CA VAL A 36 4.49 3.30 14.96
C VAL A 36 5.55 2.22 14.82
N ALA A 37 6.63 2.34 15.58
CA ALA A 37 7.77 1.43 15.50
C ALA A 37 7.58 0.21 16.40
N TRP A 38 7.46 -0.99 15.81
CA TRP A 38 7.37 -2.26 16.54
C TRP A 38 8.50 -3.22 16.15
N ALA A 39 8.58 -3.58 14.86
CA ALA A 39 9.57 -4.47 14.28
C ALA A 39 9.78 -4.13 12.80
N CYS A 40 10.96 -4.44 12.26
CA CYS A 40 11.42 -3.96 10.95
C CYS A 40 10.51 -4.40 9.79
N GLU A 41 10.11 -5.68 9.76
CA GLU A 41 9.31 -6.30 8.70
C GLU A 41 7.80 -5.97 8.77
N CYS A 42 7.33 -5.39 9.88
CA CYS A 42 5.90 -5.29 10.14
C CYS A 42 5.20 -4.17 9.35
N PRO A 43 3.87 -4.26 9.15
CA PRO A 43 3.06 -3.11 8.77
C PRO A 43 3.12 -2.09 9.92
N ASN A 44 3.86 -1.00 9.72
CA ASN A 44 4.19 -0.01 10.76
C ASN A 44 3.36 1.29 10.66
N TRP A 45 2.32 1.35 9.82
CA TRP A 45 1.43 2.52 9.69
C TRP A 45 0.02 2.21 10.18
N VAL A 46 -0.61 3.13 10.91
CA VAL A 46 -1.97 2.97 11.48
C VAL A 46 -2.76 4.27 11.32
N THR A 47 -4.10 4.20 11.25
CA THR A 47 -4.89 5.43 11.17
C THR A 47 -4.93 6.14 12.53
N LEU A 48 -5.12 7.46 12.52
CA LEU A 48 -5.27 8.24 13.77
C LEU A 48 -6.49 7.79 14.61
N LYS A 49 -7.50 7.17 13.98
CA LYS A 49 -8.63 6.55 14.69
C LYS A 49 -8.21 5.25 15.37
N ASP A 50 -7.49 4.38 14.66
CA ASP A 50 -6.98 3.12 15.21
C ASP A 50 -6.05 3.34 16.42
N ILE A 51 -5.34 4.49 16.48
CA ILE A 51 -4.54 4.92 17.64
C ILE A 51 -5.40 5.44 18.81
N ALA A 52 -6.53 6.11 18.54
CA ALA A 52 -7.45 6.53 19.59
C ALA A 52 -8.25 5.35 20.18
N GLU A 53 -8.38 4.27 19.40
CA GLU A 53 -9.13 3.04 19.72
C GLU A 53 -8.17 1.85 19.95
N ILE A 54 -7.08 2.06 20.69
CA ILE A 54 -6.16 1.01 21.14
C ILE A 54 -6.76 0.30 22.36
N GLU A 55 -7.07 -0.98 22.19
CA GLU A 55 -7.41 -1.89 23.29
C GLU A 55 -6.15 -2.59 23.80
N ASP A 56 -5.34 -3.11 22.88
CA ASP A 56 -4.04 -3.74 23.14
C ASP A 56 -3.13 -3.69 21.88
N GLU A 57 -1.86 -4.05 22.05
CA GLU A 57 -0.84 -4.04 20.99
C GLU A 57 -1.15 -4.97 19.80
N ASN A 58 -1.76 -6.14 20.05
CA ASN A 58 -2.18 -7.07 19.01
C ASN A 58 -3.40 -6.56 18.25
N SER A 59 -4.31 -5.84 18.93
CA SER A 59 -5.41 -5.13 18.27
C SER A 59 -4.86 -4.08 17.29
N LEU A 60 -3.86 -3.31 17.70
CA LEU A 60 -3.24 -2.31 16.83
C LEU A 60 -2.42 -2.94 15.69
N ALA A 61 -1.65 -4.00 15.95
CA ALA A 61 -0.89 -4.73 14.92
C ALA A 61 -1.79 -5.33 13.81
N LYS A 62 -3.01 -5.79 14.16
CA LYS A 62 -4.03 -6.25 13.19
C LYS A 62 -4.66 -5.10 12.41
N LYS A 63 -4.76 -3.91 13.01
CA LYS A 63 -5.26 -2.68 12.37
C LYS A 63 -4.20 -2.05 11.44
N SER A 64 -2.91 -2.39 11.58
CA SER A 64 -1.82 -1.82 10.78
C SER A 64 -1.93 -2.01 9.26
N ILE A 65 -1.21 -1.15 8.56
CA ILE A 65 -1.21 -0.93 7.11
C ILE A 65 0.25 -0.91 6.62
N PHE A 66 0.51 -1.54 5.47
CA PHE A 66 1.69 -1.30 4.65
C PHE A 66 1.43 -0.13 3.69
N ILE A 67 2.45 0.67 3.40
CA ILE A 67 2.41 1.64 2.29
C ILE A 67 3.25 1.14 1.12
N GLU A 68 2.88 1.52 -0.10
CA GLU A 68 3.68 1.30 -1.32
C GLU A 68 3.63 2.57 -2.19
N ALA A 69 4.75 3.02 -2.73
CA ALA A 69 4.76 4.16 -3.64
C ALA A 69 4.14 3.79 -5.01
N GLU A 70 3.55 4.77 -5.71
CA GLU A 70 3.05 4.57 -7.08
C GLU A 70 4.20 4.31 -8.06
N THR A 71 5.33 4.98 -7.82
CA THR A 71 6.58 4.94 -8.58
C THR A 71 7.79 5.14 -7.65
N GLU A 72 8.97 4.69 -8.05
CA GLU A 72 10.18 4.64 -7.20
C GLU A 72 10.72 6.05 -6.84
N ASP A 73 10.51 7.06 -7.69
CA ASP A 73 10.80 8.48 -7.42
C ASP A 73 9.95 9.11 -6.30
N LYS A 74 8.96 8.38 -5.79
CA LYS A 74 8.01 8.84 -4.77
C LYS A 74 8.09 8.08 -3.46
N GLU A 75 9.08 7.21 -3.27
CA GLU A 75 9.32 6.58 -1.98
C GLU A 75 9.59 7.64 -0.89
N LEU A 76 9.36 7.28 0.38
CA LEU A 76 9.65 8.18 1.49
C LEU A 76 11.17 8.26 1.68
N PRO A 77 11.76 9.46 1.83
CA PRO A 77 13.16 9.58 2.24
C PRO A 77 13.37 8.98 3.63
N GLU A 78 14.59 8.53 3.92
CA GLU A 78 15.01 7.91 5.20
C GLU A 78 14.75 8.78 6.45
N THR A 79 14.47 10.08 6.25
CA THR A 79 14.08 11.03 7.30
C THR A 79 12.60 10.91 7.72
N LEU A 80 11.82 10.01 7.11
CA LEU A 80 10.42 9.74 7.43
C LEU A 80 10.21 8.26 7.75
N GLY A 81 9.27 7.98 8.65
CA GLY A 81 9.17 6.67 9.31
C GLY A 81 9.84 6.66 10.70
N CYS A 82 10.00 7.83 11.33
CA CYS A 82 10.30 7.92 12.74
C CYS A 82 9.04 7.63 13.57
N ASN A 83 9.20 7.06 14.77
CA ASN A 83 8.07 6.71 15.64
C ASN A 83 7.22 7.95 15.96
N GLY A 84 5.93 7.93 15.63
CA GLY A 84 5.00 9.05 15.81
C GLY A 84 5.05 10.14 14.74
N ASP A 85 5.68 9.89 13.59
CA ASP A 85 5.50 10.68 12.36
C ASP A 85 4.05 10.60 11.90
N ILE A 86 3.49 11.68 11.34
CA ILE A 86 2.13 11.70 10.78
C ILE A 86 2.19 12.22 9.35
N ILE A 87 1.65 11.44 8.41
CA ILE A 87 1.64 11.74 6.98
C ILE A 87 0.21 11.58 6.43
N GLU A 88 -0.22 12.54 5.61
CA GLU A 88 -1.41 12.42 4.78
C GLU A 88 -1.00 11.84 3.42
N PHE A 89 -1.49 10.66 3.06
CA PHE A 89 -1.23 9.99 1.78
C PHE A 89 -2.44 10.10 0.85
N THR A 90 -2.21 10.44 -0.42
CA THR A 90 -3.22 10.35 -1.50
C THR A 90 -3.00 9.06 -2.29
N GLY A 91 -4.00 8.18 -2.39
CA GLY A 91 -3.80 6.86 -2.99
C GLY A 91 -5.02 5.94 -2.96
N ASN A 92 -4.80 4.64 -3.11
CA ASN A 92 -5.84 3.61 -3.02
C ASN A 92 -5.33 2.36 -2.28
N PHE A 93 -6.23 1.68 -1.57
CA PHE A 93 -5.93 0.34 -1.04
C PHE A 93 -5.94 -0.69 -2.17
N TYR A 94 -5.08 -1.72 -2.07
CA TYR A 94 -5.27 -2.96 -2.81
C TYR A 94 -6.56 -3.67 -2.34
N PRO A 95 -7.24 -4.44 -3.23
CA PRO A 95 -8.49 -5.11 -2.89
C PRO A 95 -8.29 -6.24 -1.86
N ASP A 96 -7.13 -6.89 -1.89
CA ASP A 96 -6.79 -8.05 -1.07
C ASP A 96 -5.70 -7.71 -0.04
N LEU A 97 -5.66 -8.50 1.05
CA LEU A 97 -4.55 -8.45 2.01
C LEU A 97 -3.28 -9.07 1.41
N GLY A 98 -2.15 -8.40 1.62
CA GLY A 98 -0.88 -8.76 1.00
C GLY A 98 0.33 -8.05 1.62
N TYR A 99 1.31 -7.78 0.77
CA TYR A 99 2.56 -7.09 1.06
C TYR A 99 2.86 -6.11 -0.09
N PRO A 100 3.66 -5.06 0.11
CA PRO A 100 4.19 -4.23 -0.97
C PRO A 100 4.93 -5.04 -2.05
N LYS A 101 4.94 -4.54 -3.30
CA LYS A 101 5.67 -5.12 -4.45
C LYS A 101 7.11 -5.53 -4.11
N ASN A 102 7.84 -4.68 -3.39
CA ASN A 102 9.26 -4.85 -3.07
C ASN A 102 9.49 -5.48 -1.67
N TYR A 103 8.49 -6.13 -1.06
CA TYR A 103 8.59 -6.69 0.28
C TYR A 103 9.62 -7.84 0.38
N ILE A 104 10.68 -7.61 1.14
CA ILE A 104 11.73 -8.61 1.43
C ILE A 104 11.23 -9.51 2.57
N LYS A 105 11.11 -10.82 2.32
CA LYS A 105 10.79 -11.80 3.36
C LYS A 105 12.05 -12.16 4.15
N THR A 106 12.10 -11.84 5.44
CA THR A 106 13.12 -12.39 6.34
C THR A 106 12.68 -13.73 6.94
N LYS A 107 13.35 -14.16 8.02
CA LYS A 107 12.95 -15.31 8.85
C LYS A 107 11.75 -15.01 9.75
N GLN A 108 11.37 -13.74 9.94
CA GLN A 108 10.21 -13.36 10.73
C GLN A 108 8.93 -13.66 9.94
N LYS A 109 8.01 -14.44 10.52
CA LYS A 109 6.68 -14.61 9.95
C LYS A 109 5.85 -13.36 10.24
N VAL A 110 5.71 -12.50 9.23
CA VAL A 110 4.72 -11.42 9.21
C VAL A 110 3.47 -11.90 8.47
N ASP A 111 2.29 -11.56 8.98
CA ASP A 111 1.02 -11.88 8.33
C ASP A 111 0.61 -10.80 7.31
N LYS A 112 -0.21 -11.17 6.33
CA LYS A 112 -0.71 -10.26 5.28
C LYS A 112 -1.55 -9.14 5.88
N ALA A 113 -1.28 -7.90 5.49
CA ALA A 113 -2.01 -6.72 5.96
C ALA A 113 -2.64 -5.92 4.81
N ARG A 114 -3.35 -4.83 5.16
CA ARG A 114 -3.85 -3.86 4.18
C ARG A 114 -2.66 -3.14 3.54
N VAL A 115 -2.62 -3.04 2.22
CA VAL A 115 -1.58 -2.26 1.50
C VAL A 115 -2.23 -1.02 0.89
N PHE A 116 -1.71 0.16 1.20
CA PHE A 116 -2.13 1.43 0.61
C PHE A 116 -1.07 1.93 -0.39
N LYS A 117 -1.42 1.91 -1.68
CA LYS A 117 -0.58 2.43 -2.74
C LYS A 117 -0.81 3.93 -2.90
N TYR A 118 0.20 4.75 -2.62
CA TYR A 118 0.10 6.22 -2.62
C TYR A 118 0.84 6.85 -3.81
N SER A 119 0.26 7.89 -4.39
CA SER A 119 0.83 8.65 -5.50
C SER A 119 1.37 10.01 -5.12
N GLU A 120 1.02 10.48 -3.92
CA GLU A 120 1.41 11.74 -3.31
C GLU A 120 1.39 11.53 -1.79
N TYR A 121 2.20 12.30 -1.08
CA TYR A 121 2.12 12.40 0.37
C TYR A 121 2.38 13.83 0.83
N LYS A 122 1.88 14.17 2.02
CA LYS A 122 2.14 15.42 2.72
C LYS A 122 2.49 15.11 4.17
N VAL A 123 3.71 15.46 4.57
CA VAL A 123 4.13 15.40 5.97
C VAL A 123 3.27 16.37 6.79
N ILE A 124 2.62 15.86 7.84
CA ILE A 124 1.83 16.64 8.80
C ILE A 124 2.65 16.86 10.07
N LYS A 125 3.47 15.87 10.44
CA LYS A 125 4.41 15.90 11.56
C LYS A 125 5.57 14.94 11.26
N SER A 126 6.80 15.35 11.57
CA SER A 126 7.95 14.44 11.65
C SER A 126 8.62 14.59 13.03
N ASN A 127 9.12 13.48 13.57
CA ASN A 127 9.92 13.39 14.79
C ASN A 127 11.41 13.13 14.49
N TYR A 128 11.83 13.21 13.22
CA TYR A 128 13.24 13.08 12.84
C TYR A 128 14.09 14.13 13.55
N LYS A 129 15.22 13.70 14.13
CA LYS A 129 16.16 14.56 14.85
C LYS A 129 17.52 14.51 14.16
N THR A 130 17.97 15.65 13.64
CA THR A 130 19.36 15.83 13.23
C THR A 130 20.26 15.86 14.46
N THR A 131 21.02 14.79 14.70
CA THR A 131 21.97 14.70 15.82
C THR A 131 23.25 15.49 15.53
N HIS A 132 23.15 16.82 15.49
CA HIS A 132 24.32 17.71 15.56
C HIS A 132 24.86 17.79 17.00
N ASN A 133 25.41 16.69 17.47
CA ASN A 133 26.25 16.69 18.67
C ASN A 133 27.64 17.21 18.29
N SER A 134 27.78 18.54 18.31
CA SER A 134 29.07 19.22 18.31
C SER A 134 29.39 19.64 19.74
N GLY A 135 30.10 18.76 20.46
CA GLY A 135 30.54 18.92 21.84
C GLY A 135 31.57 17.86 22.20
#